data_AF-A0A4Q3F8J0-F1
#
_entry.id   AF-A0A4Q3F8J0-F1
#
_cell.length_a   1.000
_cell.length_b   1.000
_cell.length_c   1.000
_cell.angle_alpha   90.00
_cell.angle_beta   90.00
_cell.angle_gamma   90.00
#
_symmetry.space_group_name_H-M   'P 1'
#
loop_
_entity.id
_entity.type
_entity.pdbx_description
1 polymer ?
#
loop_
_entity_poly.entity_id
_entity_poly.type
_entity_poly.pdbx_seq_one_letter_code
_entity_poly.pdbx_strand_id
1 'polypeptide(L)'
;MLLVALLLVPMGTQAQQQRPQPAAKPPAAKPAEQPAPEPTAPPYEPQLLQLSEIMGSLAYLRTLCGGREAQDWRARMTALIEAEGRTPQRRDRLTAAFNRGFKAYSLTHRSCTEASQEASSRLATEGEVLSRALAGRYGG
;
A
#
# COMPACT_ATOMS: atom_id res chain seq x y z
N MET A 1 -10.16 -35.99 -58.66
CA MET A 1 -10.36 -37.29 -58.01
C MET A 1 -9.10 -37.65 -57.24
N LEU A 2 -9.10 -37.55 -55.91
CA LEU A 2 -8.69 -38.65 -55.02
C LEU A 2 -9.17 -38.34 -53.60
N LEU A 3 -9.44 -39.42 -52.87
CA LEU A 3 -10.35 -39.55 -51.74
C LEU A 3 -9.99 -38.78 -50.46
N VAL A 4 -11.06 -38.45 -49.73
CA VAL A 4 -11.14 -38.08 -48.31
C VAL A 4 -10.59 -39.19 -47.41
N ALA A 5 -9.81 -38.83 -46.38
CA ALA A 5 -9.64 -39.63 -45.17
C ALA A 5 -9.77 -38.73 -43.93
N LEU A 6 -10.97 -38.73 -43.33
CA LEU A 6 -11.18 -38.28 -41.96
C LEU A 6 -10.49 -39.29 -41.04
N LEU A 7 -9.54 -38.82 -40.22
CA LEU A 7 -9.05 -39.55 -39.06
C LEU A 7 -9.38 -38.74 -37.80
N LEU A 8 -10.31 -39.29 -37.01
CA LEU A 8 -10.60 -38.87 -35.65
C LEU A 8 -9.33 -39.02 -34.79
N VAL A 9 -8.85 -37.92 -34.23
CA VAL A 9 -7.82 -37.97 -33.18
C VAL A 9 -8.53 -37.99 -31.82
N PRO A 10 -8.36 -39.04 -31.00
CA PRO A 10 -8.94 -39.08 -29.67
C PRO A 10 -8.22 -38.07 -28.75
N MET A 11 -9.01 -37.36 -27.95
CA MET A 11 -8.50 -36.60 -26.81
C MET A 11 -7.75 -37.55 -25.87
N GLY A 12 -6.42 -37.50 -25.91
CA GLY A 12 -5.57 -38.17 -24.94
C GLY A 12 -5.63 -37.43 -23.61
N THR A 13 -6.26 -38.06 -22.62
CA THR A 13 -6.18 -37.69 -21.21
C THR A 13 -4.73 -37.87 -20.76
N GLN A 14 -3.93 -36.79 -20.78
CA GLN A 14 -2.62 -36.79 -20.13
C GLN A 14 -2.85 -36.72 -18.62
N ALA A 15 -3.02 -37.90 -18.02
CA ALA A 15 -2.81 -38.09 -16.60
C ALA A 15 -1.34 -37.78 -16.30
N GLN A 16 -1.05 -36.56 -15.89
CA GLN A 16 0.27 -36.16 -15.42
C GLN A 16 0.57 -36.94 -14.14
N GLN A 17 1.26 -38.08 -14.31
CA GLN A 17 1.77 -38.89 -13.22
C GLN A 17 2.82 -38.09 -12.46
N GLN A 18 2.36 -37.45 -11.39
CA GLN A 18 3.18 -36.70 -10.47
C GLN A 18 4.13 -37.68 -9.77
N ARG A 19 5.39 -37.71 -10.24
CA ARG A 19 6.45 -38.40 -9.50
C ARG A 19 6.52 -37.78 -8.10
N PRO A 20 6.43 -38.57 -7.02
CA PRO A 20 6.63 -38.01 -5.68
C PRO A 20 8.07 -37.51 -5.60
N GLN A 21 8.21 -36.19 -5.44
CA GLN A 21 9.49 -35.56 -5.16
C GLN A 21 9.92 -36.02 -3.75
N PRO A 22 11.17 -36.48 -3.55
CA PRO A 22 11.69 -36.72 -2.21
C PRO A 22 11.60 -35.41 -1.42
N ALA A 23 10.90 -35.43 -0.29
CA ALA A 23 10.77 -34.27 0.58
C ALA A 23 12.17 -33.78 1.00
N ALA A 24 12.61 -32.67 0.41
CA ALA A 24 13.73 -31.92 0.93
C ALA A 24 13.35 -31.49 2.35
N LYS A 25 14.18 -31.88 3.33
CA LYS A 25 14.04 -31.43 4.72
C LYS A 25 13.93 -29.89 4.72
N PRO A 26 12.92 -29.30 5.38
CA PRO A 26 12.86 -27.85 5.53
C PRO A 26 14.18 -27.34 6.12
N PRO A 27 14.80 -26.29 5.56
CA PRO A 27 15.89 -25.62 6.24
C PRO A 27 15.43 -25.25 7.64
N ALA A 28 16.20 -25.65 8.65
CA ALA A 28 15.92 -25.31 10.03
C ALA A 28 15.65 -23.79 10.12
N ALA A 29 14.44 -23.43 10.55
CA ALA A 29 14.08 -22.05 10.81
C ALA A 29 15.07 -21.53 11.85
N LYS A 30 15.86 -20.51 11.46
CA LYS A 30 16.63 -19.72 12.43
C LYS A 30 15.62 -19.22 13.47
N PRO A 31 15.94 -19.27 14.78
CA PRO A 31 15.07 -18.69 15.80
C PRO A 31 14.71 -17.27 15.38
N ALA A 32 13.41 -16.97 15.29
CA ALA A 32 12.96 -15.61 15.10
C ALA A 32 13.43 -14.81 16.30
N GLU A 33 14.49 -14.01 16.10
CA GLU A 33 14.96 -13.07 17.09
C GLU A 33 13.78 -12.14 17.39
N GLN A 34 13.21 -12.27 18.59
CA GLN A 34 12.09 -11.43 19.01
C GLN A 34 12.55 -9.98 18.90
N PRO A 35 11.81 -9.11 18.19
CA PRO A 35 12.19 -7.71 18.08
C PRO A 35 12.34 -7.15 19.49
N ALA A 36 13.45 -6.43 19.72
CA ALA A 36 13.63 -5.69 20.95
C ALA A 36 12.37 -4.87 21.27
N PRO A 37 11.97 -4.77 22.55
CA PRO A 37 10.77 -4.05 22.94
C PRO A 37 10.81 -2.63 22.37
N GLU A 38 9.73 -2.26 21.66
CA GLU A 38 9.64 -0.94 21.07
C GLU A 38 9.62 0.15 22.16
N PRO A 39 10.26 1.30 21.92
CA PRO A 39 10.05 2.48 22.73
C PRO A 39 8.55 2.79 22.81
N THR A 40 8.10 3.30 23.95
CA THR A 40 6.73 3.80 24.11
C THR A 40 6.39 4.78 22.99
N ALA A 41 5.28 4.53 22.31
CA ALA A 41 4.80 5.38 21.23
C ALA A 41 4.67 6.84 21.70
N PRO A 42 5.10 7.82 20.89
CA PRO A 42 4.90 9.22 21.24
C PRO A 42 3.39 9.54 21.31
N PRO A 43 2.97 10.49 22.17
CA PRO A 43 1.56 10.86 22.32
C PRO A 43 0.89 11.30 21.01
N TYR A 44 1.67 11.80 20.05
CA TYR A 44 1.19 12.28 18.76
C TYR A 44 1.16 11.21 17.65
N GLU A 45 1.57 9.97 17.94
CA GLU A 45 1.60 8.90 16.94
C GLU A 45 0.25 8.67 16.23
N PRO A 46 -0.92 8.70 16.92
CA PRO A 46 -2.21 8.57 16.25
C PRO A 46 -2.45 9.65 15.18
N GLN A 47 -1.99 10.88 15.45
CA GLN A 47 -2.12 12.01 14.53
C GLN A 47 -1.20 11.84 13.31
N LEU A 48 0.00 11.27 13.49
CA LEU A 48 0.89 10.93 12.37
C LEU A 48 0.32 9.83 11.48
N LEU A 49 -0.32 8.83 12.08
CA LEU A 49 -0.97 7.76 11.33
C LEU A 49 -2.17 8.30 10.54
N GLN A 50 -2.99 9.18 11.14
CA GLN A 50 -4.07 9.87 10.42
C GLN A 50 -3.52 10.73 9.28
N LEU A 51 -2.44 11.50 9.51
CA LEU A 51 -1.81 12.30 8.46
C LEU A 51 -1.32 11.43 7.31
N SER A 52 -0.65 10.31 7.62
CA SER A 52 -0.17 9.34 6.63
C SER A 52 -1.32 8.79 5.78
N GLU A 53 -2.46 8.47 6.41
CA GLU A 53 -3.65 7.96 5.73
C GLU A 53 -4.29 9.02 4.80
N ILE A 54 -4.36 10.27 5.25
CA ILE A 54 -4.81 11.41 4.42
C ILE A 54 -3.89 11.58 3.21
N MET A 55 -2.57 11.53 3.40
CA MET A 55 -1.59 11.65 2.33
C MET A 55 -1.73 10.52 1.29
N GLY A 56 -2.02 9.30 1.72
CA GLY A 56 -2.30 8.17 0.82
C GLY A 56 -3.57 8.37 0.01
N SER A 57 -4.62 8.86 0.65
CA SER A 57 -5.90 9.19 0.01
C SER A 57 -5.72 10.29 -1.04
N LEU A 58 -4.97 11.34 -0.72
CA LEU A 58 -4.63 12.43 -1.64
C LEU A 58 -3.75 11.95 -2.80
N ALA A 59 -2.78 11.08 -2.54
CA ALA A 59 -1.96 10.49 -3.59
C ALA A 59 -2.82 9.77 -4.64
N TYR A 60 -3.83 9.02 -4.20
CA TYR A 60 -4.76 8.35 -5.13
C TYR A 60 -5.61 9.37 -5.90
N LEU A 61 -6.36 10.23 -5.19
CA LEU A 61 -7.33 11.14 -5.81
C LEU A 61 -6.67 12.16 -6.75
N ARG A 62 -5.51 12.71 -6.37
CA ARG A 62 -4.77 13.66 -7.21
C ARG A 62 -4.22 13.01 -8.46
N THR A 63 -3.76 11.76 -8.37
CA THR A 63 -3.36 10.97 -9.53
C THR A 63 -4.55 10.71 -10.45
N LEU A 64 -5.69 10.28 -9.88
CA LEU A 64 -6.91 10.00 -10.64
C LEU A 64 -7.42 11.23 -11.42
N CYS A 65 -7.27 12.42 -10.85
CA CYS A 65 -7.70 13.68 -11.44
C CYS A 65 -6.62 14.43 -12.25
N GLY A 66 -5.42 13.85 -12.45
CA GLY A 66 -4.36 14.47 -13.24
C GLY A 66 -3.77 15.76 -12.62
N GLY A 67 -3.81 15.89 -11.30
CA GLY A 67 -3.18 17.01 -10.59
C GLY A 67 -1.67 17.02 -10.80
N ARG A 68 -1.10 18.19 -11.11
CA ARG A 68 0.35 18.31 -11.38
C ARG A 68 1.22 17.94 -10.18
N GLU A 69 0.68 18.05 -8.97
CA GLU A 69 1.34 17.70 -7.71
C GLU A 69 1.16 16.23 -7.32
N ALA A 70 0.50 15.41 -8.15
CA ALA A 70 0.18 14.03 -7.82
C ALA A 70 1.43 13.21 -7.46
N GLN A 71 2.54 13.40 -8.17
CA GLN A 71 3.80 12.73 -7.85
C GLN A 71 4.44 13.20 -6.53
N ASP A 72 4.12 14.41 -6.07
CA ASP A 72 4.75 15.01 -4.89
C ASP A 72 4.31 14.31 -3.60
N TRP A 73 3.12 13.70 -3.58
CA TRP A 73 2.60 13.01 -2.39
C TRP A 73 3.47 11.84 -1.95
N ARG A 74 4.09 11.12 -2.90
CA ARG A 74 5.06 10.06 -2.58
C ARG A 74 6.29 10.63 -1.91
N ALA A 75 6.85 11.72 -2.46
CA ALA A 75 8.00 12.40 -1.87
C ALA A 75 7.70 12.95 -0.47
N ARG A 76 6.51 13.53 -0.28
CA ARG A 76 6.04 13.99 1.05
C ARG A 76 5.94 12.83 2.03
N MET A 77 5.42 11.67 1.61
CA MET A 77 5.35 10.49 2.46
C MET A 77 6.75 9.99 2.83
N THR A 78 7.69 9.98 1.88
CA THR A 78 9.09 9.65 2.16
C THR A 78 9.67 10.62 3.20
N ALA A 79 9.46 11.93 3.06
CA ALA A 79 9.93 12.91 4.03
C ALA A 79 9.35 12.67 5.44
N LEU A 80 8.06 12.32 5.54
CA LEU A 80 7.43 11.97 6.81
C LEU A 80 8.07 10.73 7.45
N ILE A 81 8.31 9.68 6.66
CA ILE A 81 8.94 8.44 7.12
C ILE A 81 10.37 8.68 7.60
N GLU A 82 11.15 9.51 6.90
CA GLU A 82 12.51 9.82 7.32
C GLU A 82 12.55 10.66 8.60
N ALA A 83 11.58 11.57 8.79
CA ALA A 83 11.49 12.37 10.02
C ALA A 83 11.03 11.55 11.24
N GLU A 84 10.00 10.72 11.06
CA GLU A 84 9.24 10.09 12.15
C GLU A 84 9.47 8.59 12.28
N GLY A 85 9.87 7.91 11.21
CA GLY A 85 10.08 6.47 11.15
C GLY A 85 11.39 6.02 11.77
N ARG A 86 11.65 6.38 13.03
CA ARG A 86 12.92 6.11 13.74
C ARG A 86 13.23 4.62 13.95
N THR A 87 12.22 3.76 13.85
CA THR A 87 12.37 2.29 13.92
C THR A 87 11.68 1.65 12.71
N PRO A 88 12.12 0.45 12.27
CA PRO A 88 11.47 -0.28 11.18
C PRO A 88 9.95 -0.39 11.35
N GLN A 89 9.51 -0.70 12.57
CA GLN A 89 8.10 -0.87 12.88
C GLN A 89 7.31 0.45 12.83
N ARG A 90 7.90 1.58 13.20
CA ARG A 90 7.25 2.91 12.99
C ARG A 90 7.14 3.21 11.49
N ARG A 91 8.17 2.92 10.70
CA ARG A 91 8.12 3.06 9.23
C ARG A 91 7.01 2.20 8.62
N ASP A 92 6.87 0.97 9.09
CA ASP A 92 5.83 0.04 8.63
C ASP A 92 4.43 0.54 8.98
N ARG A 93 4.23 1.07 10.20
CA ARG A 93 2.92 1.61 10.62
C ARG A 93 2.52 2.85 9.81
N LEU A 94 3.44 3.78 9.56
CA LEU A 94 3.23 4.95 8.70
C LEU A 94 2.91 4.52 7.26
N THR A 95 3.70 3.59 6.72
CA THR A 95 3.50 3.05 5.36
C THR A 95 2.16 2.33 5.23
N ALA A 96 1.79 1.52 6.22
CA ALA A 96 0.50 0.84 6.26
C ALA A 96 -0.66 1.84 6.28
N ALA A 97 -0.55 2.93 7.05
CA ALA A 97 -1.57 3.98 7.09
C ALA A 97 -1.74 4.67 5.73
N PHE A 98 -0.63 5.03 5.08
CA PHE A 98 -0.66 5.57 3.71
C PHE A 98 -1.36 4.60 2.73
N ASN A 99 -0.98 3.32 2.76
CA ASN A 99 -1.55 2.32 1.86
C ASN A 99 -3.05 2.09 2.14
N ARG A 100 -3.49 2.16 3.40
CA ARG A 100 -4.92 2.09 3.74
C ARG A 100 -5.70 3.22 3.09
N GLY A 101 -5.25 4.47 3.23
CA GLY A 101 -5.92 5.63 2.64
C GLY A 101 -5.96 5.59 1.12
N PHE A 102 -4.84 5.22 0.50
CA PHE A 102 -4.75 5.03 -0.95
C PHE A 102 -5.77 3.98 -1.42
N LYS A 103 -5.82 2.82 -0.74
CA LYS A 103 -6.74 1.74 -1.08
C LYS A 103 -8.19 2.15 -0.88
N ALA A 104 -8.52 2.84 0.22
CA ALA A 104 -9.89 3.24 0.55
C ALA A 104 -10.57 3.99 -0.61
N TYR A 105 -9.91 5.01 -1.16
CA TYR A 105 -10.45 5.77 -2.28
C TYR A 105 -10.36 5.02 -3.62
N SER A 106 -9.41 4.12 -3.79
CA SER A 106 -9.33 3.28 -5.00
C SER A 106 -10.50 2.32 -5.18
N LEU A 107 -11.17 1.95 -4.09
CA LEU A 107 -12.31 1.04 -4.16
C LEU A 107 -13.53 1.73 -4.76
N THR A 108 -13.78 2.99 -4.40
CA THR A 108 -15.02 3.73 -4.69
C THR A 108 -14.89 4.77 -5.81
N HIS A 109 -13.69 5.31 -6.07
CA HIS A 109 -13.47 6.29 -7.13
C HIS A 109 -12.68 5.68 -8.28
N ARG A 110 -13.28 5.57 -9.47
CA ARG A 110 -12.65 4.94 -10.67
C ARG A 110 -12.38 5.91 -11.82
N SER A 111 -12.96 7.09 -11.76
CA SER A 111 -12.74 8.20 -12.70
C SER A 111 -12.74 9.51 -11.91
N CYS A 112 -12.13 10.55 -12.46
CA CYS A 112 -12.21 11.87 -11.84
C CYS A 112 -13.62 12.44 -12.01
N THR A 113 -14.35 12.51 -10.91
CA THR A 113 -15.70 13.12 -10.79
C THR A 113 -15.65 14.34 -9.89
N GLU A 114 -16.72 15.14 -9.88
CA GLU A 114 -16.87 16.26 -8.93
C GLU A 114 -16.71 15.79 -7.47
N ALA A 115 -17.36 14.69 -7.09
CA ALA A 115 -17.21 14.07 -5.77
C ALA A 115 -15.76 13.66 -5.46
N SER A 116 -14.97 13.26 -6.46
CA SER A 116 -13.55 12.93 -6.28
C SER A 116 -12.71 14.17 -5.99
N GLN A 117 -13.00 15.27 -6.70
CA GLN A 117 -12.33 16.55 -6.50
C GLN A 117 -12.70 17.17 -5.15
N GLU A 118 -13.97 17.12 -4.77
CA GLU A 118 -14.46 17.57 -3.46
C GLU A 118 -13.80 16.80 -2.32
N ALA A 119 -13.78 15.46 -2.40
CA ALA A 119 -13.09 14.64 -1.42
C ALA A 119 -11.60 15.00 -1.32
N SER A 120 -10.94 15.24 -2.46
CA SER A 120 -9.54 15.65 -2.46
C SER A 120 -9.33 17.03 -1.84
N SER A 121 -10.24 17.98 -2.04
CA SER A 121 -10.17 19.30 -1.43
C SER A 121 -10.32 19.22 0.09
N ARG A 122 -11.33 18.48 0.57
CA ARG A 122 -11.58 18.26 2.00
C ARG A 122 -10.38 17.62 2.71
N LEU A 123 -9.83 16.56 2.13
CA LEU A 123 -8.65 15.88 2.66
C LEU A 123 -7.41 16.77 2.69
N ALA A 124 -7.24 17.65 1.70
CA ALA A 124 -6.11 18.58 1.68
C ALA A 124 -6.20 19.56 2.85
N THR A 125 -7.39 20.12 3.11
CA THR A 125 -7.65 20.99 4.26
C THR A 125 -7.42 20.25 5.58
N GLU A 126 -7.93 19.04 5.72
CA GLU A 126 -7.75 18.22 6.93
C GLU A 126 -6.27 17.91 7.18
N GLY A 127 -5.54 17.49 6.14
CA GLY A 127 -4.11 17.22 6.21
C GLY A 127 -3.28 18.44 6.57
N GLU A 128 -3.65 19.63 6.06
CA GLU A 128 -2.97 20.89 6.39
C GLU A 128 -3.19 21.28 7.86
N VAL A 129 -4.41 21.17 8.36
CA VAL A 129 -4.74 21.42 9.78
C VAL A 129 -3.94 20.47 10.67
N LEU A 130 -3.92 19.18 10.35
CA LEU A 130 -3.23 18.17 11.13
C LEU A 130 -1.71 18.37 11.11
N SER A 131 -1.14 18.68 9.93
CA SER A 131 0.29 18.98 9.78
C SER A 131 0.70 20.20 10.59
N ARG A 132 -0.08 21.29 10.56
CA ARG A 132 0.18 22.48 11.37
C ARG A 132 0.06 22.20 12.86
N ALA A 133 -0.94 21.43 13.29
CA ALA A 133 -1.11 21.07 14.69
C ALA A 133 0.06 20.23 15.22
N LEU A 134 0.57 19.29 14.41
CA LEU A 134 1.75 18.50 14.72
C LEU A 134 3.00 19.38 14.82
N ALA A 135 3.26 20.21 13.81
CA ALA A 135 4.42 21.10 13.79
C ALA A 135 4.40 22.13 14.93
N GLY A 136 3.24 22.75 15.20
CA GLY A 136 3.13 23.77 16.24
C GLY A 136 3.25 23.23 17.67
N ARG A 137 3.04 21.93 17.88
CA ARG A 137 3.09 21.30 19.22
C ARG A 137 4.33 20.46 19.44
N TYR A 138 4.88 19.88 18.37
CA TYR A 138 5.94 18.87 18.43
C TYR A 138 7.09 19.13 17.44
N GLY A 139 7.00 20.16 16.60
CA GLY A 139 8.10 20.62 15.75
C GLY A 139 9.07 21.46 16.56
N GLY A 140 10.17 20.84 16.99
CA GLY A 140 11.27 21.52 17.68
C GLY A 140 12.11 22.39 16.77
#